data_AF-A0A1Q3SGT1-F1
#
_entry.id   AF-A0A1Q3SGT1-F1
#
_cell.length_a   1.000
_cell.length_b   1.000
_cell.length_c   1.000
_cell.angle_alpha   90.00
_cell.angle_beta   90.00
_cell.angle_gamma   90.00
#
_symmetry.space_group_name_H-M   'P 1'
#
loop_
_entity.id
_entity.type
_entity.pdbx_description
1 polymer ?
#
loop_
_entity_poly.entity_id
_entity_poly.type
_entity_poly.pdbx_seq_one_letter_code
_entity_poly.pdbx_strand_id
1 'polypeptide(L)'
;MFSALASDIQILGLTKDKVVMEVDGETKVLRVGEAFDGIKVLNADSDHCTLEINGQPQDFKMGSQISTHFSPAAKPMVRLEQDSRGLYRATGKINDHSVNFIVDTGATLVAINANQAKSLEIDYTKGKPTQVDTANGKVNAYLISLPEVSLGAIRVYDVPAVVVEGDSPAEILLGMSFLKRLEIHDNNQLLELQQKY
;
A
#
# COMPACT_ATOMS: atom_id res chain seq x y z
N MET A 1 0.22 14.30 -34.66
CA MET A 1 1.08 13.16 -34.30
C MET A 1 2.30 13.77 -33.61
N PHE A 2 2.28 13.86 -32.28
CA PHE A 2 3.44 14.34 -31.51
C PHE A 2 4.03 13.14 -30.79
N SER A 3 5.27 12.80 -31.15
CA SER A 3 6.07 11.79 -30.48
C SER A 3 6.66 12.45 -29.24
N ALA A 4 6.23 12.04 -28.05
CA ALA A 4 6.88 12.42 -26.81
C ALA A 4 8.15 11.56 -26.68
N LEU A 5 9.32 12.15 -26.90
CA LEU A 5 10.58 11.52 -26.52
C LEU A 5 10.67 11.53 -24.99
N ALA A 6 11.21 10.46 -24.41
CA ALA A 6 11.47 10.40 -22.98
C ALA A 6 12.65 11.34 -22.67
N SER A 7 12.40 12.36 -21.87
CA SER A 7 13.44 13.25 -21.36
C SER A 7 14.06 12.74 -20.06
N ASP A 8 15.37 12.63 -19.89
CA ASP A 8 15.92 12.33 -18.55
C ASP A 8 16.04 13.65 -17.74
N ILE A 9 15.45 13.72 -16.54
CA ILE A 9 15.49 14.91 -15.67
C ILE A 9 16.28 14.63 -14.39
N GLN A 10 17.30 15.43 -14.10
CA GLN A 10 18.05 15.37 -12.86
C GLN A 10 18.12 16.74 -12.19
N ILE A 11 17.84 16.82 -10.88
CA ILE A 11 17.98 18.07 -10.13
C ILE A 11 19.42 18.22 -9.64
N LEU A 12 20.17 19.13 -10.27
CA LEU A 12 21.57 19.43 -9.98
C LEU A 12 21.77 20.52 -8.93
N GLY A 13 20.76 21.38 -8.71
CA GLY A 13 20.87 22.54 -7.83
C GLY A 13 19.51 23.15 -7.49
N LEU A 14 19.35 23.58 -6.24
CA LEU A 14 18.15 24.24 -5.75
C LEU A 14 18.49 25.52 -4.99
N THR A 15 17.73 26.58 -5.24
CA THR A 15 17.80 27.86 -4.54
C THR A 15 16.40 28.42 -4.37
N LYS A 16 16.25 29.47 -3.55
CA LYS A 16 14.96 30.09 -3.17
C LYS A 16 14.04 30.49 -4.33
N ASP A 17 14.55 30.61 -5.56
CA ASP A 17 13.75 30.95 -6.73
C ASP A 17 14.15 30.22 -8.01
N LYS A 18 15.12 29.30 -7.96
CA LYS A 18 15.68 28.64 -9.15
C LYS A 18 15.93 27.16 -8.94
N VAL A 19 15.71 26.43 -10.01
CA VAL A 19 16.05 25.03 -10.16
C VAL A 19 17.10 24.91 -11.25
N VAL A 20 18.23 24.29 -10.91
CA VAL A 20 19.22 23.83 -11.87
C VAL A 20 18.93 22.35 -12.12
N MET A 21 18.55 22.02 -13.34
CA MET A 21 18.19 20.67 -13.74
C MET A 21 18.93 20.27 -15.01
N GLU A 22 19.30 19.01 -15.15
CA GLU A 22 19.69 18.44 -16.42
C GLU A 22 18.45 17.86 -17.10
N VAL A 23 18.23 18.20 -18.37
CA VAL A 23 17.16 17.64 -19.22
C VAL A 23 17.82 17.11 -20.49
N ASP A 24 17.74 15.81 -20.74
CA ASP A 24 18.35 15.17 -21.92
C ASP A 24 19.86 15.43 -22.07
N GLY A 25 20.57 15.50 -20.94
CA GLY A 25 22.00 15.81 -20.89
C GLY A 25 22.34 17.29 -21.06
N GLU A 26 21.34 18.17 -21.20
CA GLU A 26 21.54 19.63 -21.21
C GLU A 26 21.18 20.24 -19.86
N THR A 27 22.12 20.94 -19.23
CA THR A 27 21.83 21.68 -18.00
C THR A 27 21.01 22.95 -18.30
N LYS A 28 19.88 23.08 -17.60
CA LYS A 28 19.00 24.24 -17.62
C LYS A 28 18.86 24.85 -16.23
N VAL A 29 18.71 26.17 -16.21
CA VAL A 29 18.36 26.92 -15.01
C VAL A 29 17.02 27.58 -15.26
N LEU A 30 16.02 27.20 -14.48
CA LEU A 30 14.68 27.76 -14.55
C LEU A 30 14.32 28.45 -13.24
N ARG A 31 13.68 29.61 -13.34
CA ARG A 31 13.03 30.29 -12.22
C ARG A 31 11.60 29.81 -12.03
N VAL A 32 11.07 30.00 -10.82
CA VAL A 32 9.64 29.82 -10.56
C VAL A 32 8.80 30.62 -11.56
N GLY A 33 7.88 29.94 -12.24
CA GLY A 33 7.04 30.47 -13.31
C GLY A 33 7.56 30.23 -14.73
N GLU A 34 8.84 29.89 -14.90
CA GLU A 34 9.43 29.58 -16.21
C GLU A 34 9.17 28.12 -16.60
N ALA A 35 9.19 27.88 -17.92
CA ALA A 35 9.00 26.55 -18.48
C ALA A 35 10.02 26.27 -19.60
N PHE A 36 10.43 25.01 -19.69
CA PHE A 36 11.27 24.49 -20.76
C PHE A 36 10.84 23.07 -21.10
N ASP A 37 10.68 22.78 -22.38
CA ASP A 37 10.37 21.43 -22.89
C ASP A 37 9.19 20.72 -22.18
N GLY A 38 8.10 21.45 -21.93
CA GLY A 38 6.92 20.91 -21.26
C GLY A 38 7.04 20.78 -19.73
N ILE A 39 8.15 21.21 -19.14
CA ILE A 39 8.41 21.24 -17.70
C ILE A 39 8.30 22.69 -17.23
N LYS A 40 7.41 22.98 -16.27
CA LYS A 40 7.25 24.32 -15.68
C LYS A 40 7.58 24.33 -14.20
N VAL A 41 8.36 25.28 -13.74
CA VAL A 41 8.65 25.41 -12.30
C VAL A 41 7.47 26.10 -11.61
N LEU A 42 6.80 25.39 -10.71
CA LEU A 42 5.71 25.94 -9.89
C LEU A 42 6.21 26.51 -8.57
N ASN A 43 7.23 25.90 -7.97
CA ASN A 43 7.84 26.34 -6.71
C ASN A 43 9.30 25.87 -6.62
N ALA A 44 10.14 26.59 -5.88
CA ALA A 44 11.52 26.18 -5.58
C ALA A 44 11.98 26.79 -4.25
N ASP A 45 12.59 25.97 -3.40
CA ASP A 45 13.33 26.39 -2.21
C ASP A 45 14.75 25.75 -2.22
N SER A 46 15.48 25.77 -1.11
CA SER A 46 16.85 25.23 -1.04
C SER A 46 16.93 23.71 -0.91
N ASP A 47 15.83 23.02 -0.63
CA ASP A 47 15.74 21.57 -0.37
C ASP A 47 14.78 20.87 -1.35
N HIS A 48 13.73 21.57 -1.79
CA HIS A 48 12.64 21.07 -2.62
C HIS A 48 12.29 21.97 -3.80
N CYS A 49 11.71 21.41 -4.85
CA CYS A 49 11.00 22.18 -5.89
C CYS A 49 9.78 21.43 -6.42
N THR A 50 8.77 22.15 -6.89
CA THR A 50 7.60 21.60 -7.56
C THR A 50 7.67 21.93 -9.04
N LEU A 51 7.64 20.91 -9.91
CA LEU A 51 7.60 21.06 -11.36
C LEU A 51 6.26 20.53 -11.90
N GLU A 52 5.69 21.22 -12.88
CA GLU A 52 4.57 20.73 -13.66
C GLU A 52 5.12 20.04 -14.92
N ILE A 53 4.87 18.74 -15.04
CA ILE A 53 5.31 17.91 -16.17
C ILE A 53 4.07 17.22 -16.73
N ASN A 54 3.83 17.31 -18.04
CA ASN A 54 2.61 16.79 -18.67
C ASN A 54 1.30 17.30 -18.01
N GLY A 55 1.33 18.52 -17.46
CA GLY A 55 0.18 19.14 -16.78
C GLY A 55 -0.10 18.60 -15.38
N GLN A 56 0.81 17.85 -14.77
CA GLN A 56 0.70 17.39 -13.38
C GLN A 56 1.82 17.99 -12.52
N PRO A 57 1.49 18.62 -11.37
CA PRO A 57 2.48 19.05 -10.38
C PRO A 57 3.19 17.86 -9.75
N GLN A 58 4.50 17.97 -9.57
CA GLN A 58 5.32 16.95 -8.96
C GLN A 58 6.44 17.58 -8.13
N ASP A 59 6.68 17.06 -6.93
CA ASP A 59 7.73 17.53 -6.02
C ASP A 59 9.04 16.75 -6.21
N PHE A 60 10.14 17.48 -6.14
CA PHE A 60 11.50 16.99 -6.29
C PHE A 60 12.36 17.47 -5.13
N LYS A 61 13.45 16.74 -4.86
CA LYS A 61 14.48 17.09 -3.88
C LYS A 61 15.83 17.27 -4.57
N MET A 62 16.72 18.01 -3.91
CA MET A 62 18.11 18.11 -4.34
C MET A 62 18.75 16.73 -4.54
N GLY A 63 19.33 16.48 -5.71
CA GLY A 63 19.99 15.21 -6.03
C GLY A 63 19.07 14.06 -6.50
N SER A 64 17.76 14.30 -6.68
CA SER A 64 16.89 13.31 -7.32
C SER A 64 17.22 13.20 -8.81
N GLN A 65 17.54 11.99 -9.28
CA GLN A 65 17.68 11.64 -10.69
C GLN A 65 16.45 10.84 -11.12
N ILE A 66 15.77 11.27 -12.18
CA ILE A 66 14.60 10.57 -12.70
C ILE A 66 14.60 10.58 -14.22
N SER A 67 14.57 9.41 -14.83
CA SER A 67 14.18 9.28 -16.22
C SER A 67 12.68 9.59 -16.38
N THR A 68 12.26 10.46 -17.31
CA THR A 68 10.82 10.86 -17.45
C THR A 68 9.89 9.74 -17.94
N HIS A 69 10.33 8.49 -17.92
CA HIS A 69 9.42 7.41 -17.65
C HIS A 69 9.00 7.42 -16.17
N PHE A 70 8.18 8.41 -15.79
CA PHE A 70 7.45 8.33 -14.53
C PHE A 70 6.36 7.27 -14.66
N SER A 71 6.64 6.06 -14.17
CA SER A 71 5.58 5.28 -13.55
C SER A 71 5.10 6.08 -12.33
N PRO A 72 3.77 6.27 -12.13
CA PRO A 72 3.26 6.85 -10.90
C PRO A 72 3.91 6.15 -9.69
N ALA A 73 4.16 6.88 -8.60
CA ALA A 73 4.75 6.34 -7.37
C ALA A 73 4.18 4.93 -7.14
N ALA A 74 5.05 3.92 -7.25
CA ALA A 74 4.58 2.54 -7.35
C ALA A 74 3.70 2.27 -6.12
N LYS A 75 2.41 2.02 -6.35
CA LYS A 75 1.48 1.79 -5.25
C LYS A 75 2.05 0.64 -4.40
N PRO A 76 1.96 0.70 -3.06
CA PRO A 76 2.46 -0.35 -2.18
C PRO A 76 2.01 -1.73 -2.69
N MET A 77 2.98 -2.62 -2.85
CA MET A 77 2.76 -3.94 -3.41
C MET A 77 3.48 -4.99 -2.58
N VAL A 78 2.82 -6.12 -2.39
CA VAL A 78 3.35 -7.31 -1.76
C VAL A 78 3.25 -8.47 -2.74
N ARG A 79 4.32 -9.25 -2.84
CA ARG A 79 4.38 -10.48 -3.63
C ARG A 79 4.53 -11.65 -2.69
N LEU A 80 3.64 -12.63 -2.81
CA LEU A 80 3.63 -13.82 -1.97
C LEU A 80 3.77 -15.04 -2.86
N GLU A 81 4.79 -15.84 -2.61
CA GLU A 81 4.92 -17.15 -3.21
C GLU A 81 3.99 -18.14 -2.50
N GLN A 82 3.41 -19.05 -3.28
CA GLN A 82 2.58 -20.11 -2.72
C GLN A 82 3.44 -21.09 -1.93
N ASP A 83 3.01 -21.46 -0.72
CA ASP A 83 3.71 -22.47 0.07
C ASP A 83 3.50 -23.90 -0.48
N SER A 84 4.20 -24.87 0.10
CA SER A 84 4.10 -26.28 -0.30
C SER A 84 2.72 -26.92 -0.09
N ARG A 85 1.81 -26.24 0.61
CA ARG A 85 0.42 -26.66 0.85
C ARG A 85 -0.57 -25.92 -0.04
N GLY A 86 -0.11 -25.06 -0.95
CA GLY A 86 -0.97 -24.28 -1.82
C GLY A 86 -1.50 -22.98 -1.19
N LEU A 87 -0.98 -22.57 -0.03
CA LEU A 87 -1.47 -21.40 0.70
C LEU A 87 -0.53 -20.21 0.52
N TYR A 88 -1.12 -19.02 0.41
CA TYR A 88 -0.38 -17.77 0.45
C TYR A 88 -0.29 -17.28 1.90
N ARG A 89 0.94 -17.23 2.43
CA ARG A 89 1.22 -16.78 3.78
C ARG A 89 1.93 -15.45 3.76
N ALA A 90 1.54 -14.58 4.67
CA ALA A 90 2.03 -13.21 4.66
C ALA A 90 2.26 -12.73 6.08
N THR A 91 3.45 -12.18 6.36
CA THR A 91 3.71 -11.52 7.64
C THR A 91 3.23 -10.08 7.57
N GLY A 92 2.47 -9.67 8.58
CA GLY A 92 1.93 -8.33 8.68
C GLY A 92 1.71 -7.92 10.12
N LYS A 93 0.84 -6.94 10.33
CA LYS A 93 0.45 -6.49 11.66
C LYS A 93 -1.05 -6.31 11.79
N ILE A 94 -1.56 -6.56 12.99
CA ILE A 94 -2.85 -6.07 13.45
C ILE A 94 -2.57 -5.09 14.57
N ASN A 95 -2.97 -3.84 14.38
CA ASN A 95 -2.51 -2.71 15.19
C ASN A 95 -0.95 -2.74 15.22
N ASP A 96 -0.36 -2.71 16.41
CA ASP A 96 1.10 -2.73 16.58
C ASP A 96 1.72 -4.13 16.72
N HIS A 97 0.91 -5.19 16.64
CA HIS A 97 1.35 -6.57 16.86
C HIS A 97 1.65 -7.31 15.56
N SER A 98 2.85 -7.89 15.44
CA SER A 98 3.25 -8.72 14.32
C SER A 98 2.51 -10.06 14.31
N VAL A 99 1.96 -10.43 13.15
CA VAL A 99 1.20 -11.68 12.96
C VAL A 99 1.51 -12.30 11.61
N ASN A 100 1.17 -13.60 11.46
CA ASN A 100 1.15 -14.27 10.18
C ASN A 100 -0.29 -14.49 9.74
N PHE A 101 -0.55 -14.16 8.49
CA PHE A 101 -1.82 -14.33 7.81
C PHE A 101 -1.76 -15.49 6.83
N ILE A 102 -2.89 -16.16 6.66
CA ILE A 102 -3.23 -16.86 5.42
C ILE A 102 -4.12 -15.92 4.60
N VAL A 103 -3.76 -15.68 3.34
CA VAL A 103 -4.63 -14.95 2.42
C VAL A 103 -5.78 -15.87 2.00
N ASP A 104 -7.02 -15.48 2.32
CA ASP A 104 -8.21 -16.28 2.06
C ASP A 104 -9.27 -15.44 1.35
N THR A 105 -9.36 -15.59 0.04
CA THR A 105 -10.37 -14.92 -0.79
C THR A 105 -11.78 -15.47 -0.59
N GLY A 106 -11.93 -16.64 0.04
CA GLY A 106 -13.22 -17.22 0.43
C GLY A 106 -13.76 -16.65 1.75
N ALA A 107 -12.90 -16.11 2.60
CA ALA A 107 -13.31 -15.47 3.85
C ALA A 107 -13.87 -14.06 3.60
N THR A 108 -15.07 -13.78 4.12
CA THR A 108 -15.69 -12.44 3.98
C THR A 108 -14.99 -11.38 4.85
N LEU A 109 -14.56 -11.77 6.05
CA LEU A 109 -13.95 -10.91 7.07
C LEU A 109 -12.53 -11.38 7.38
N VAL A 110 -11.71 -10.50 7.94
CA VAL A 110 -10.53 -10.94 8.68
C VAL A 110 -11.02 -11.78 9.86
N ALA A 111 -10.50 -13.00 10.02
CA ALA A 111 -10.95 -13.93 11.05
C ALA A 111 -9.80 -14.28 11.99
N ILE A 112 -10.03 -14.07 13.29
CA ILE A 112 -9.15 -14.49 14.37
C ILE A 112 -9.95 -15.29 15.40
N ASN A 113 -9.27 -16.09 16.20
CA ASN A 113 -9.86 -16.80 17.32
C ASN A 113 -9.68 -16.00 18.64
N ALA A 114 -10.38 -16.41 19.70
CA ALA A 114 -10.34 -15.73 20.99
C ALA A 114 -8.93 -15.66 21.61
N ASN A 115 -8.13 -16.72 21.47
CA ASN A 115 -6.76 -16.77 22.00
C ASN A 115 -5.81 -15.81 21.27
N GLN A 116 -5.95 -15.73 19.94
CA GLN A 116 -5.23 -14.77 19.10
C GLN A 116 -5.64 -13.34 19.48
N ALA A 117 -6.93 -13.04 19.58
CA ALA A 117 -7.42 -11.71 19.98
C ALA A 117 -6.85 -11.28 21.33
N LYS A 118 -6.84 -12.20 22.31
CA LYS A 118 -6.22 -11.96 23.62
C LYS A 118 -4.72 -11.68 23.53
N SER A 119 -4.00 -12.43 22.69
CA SER A 119 -2.55 -12.24 22.50
C SER A 119 -2.20 -10.94 21.77
N LEU A 120 -3.16 -10.39 21.03
CA LEU A 120 -3.08 -9.09 20.35
C LEU A 120 -3.63 -7.94 21.20
N GLU A 121 -3.97 -8.21 22.46
CA GLU A 121 -4.56 -7.26 23.40
C GLU A 121 -5.88 -6.64 22.92
N ILE A 122 -6.65 -7.38 22.12
CA ILE A 122 -7.94 -6.96 21.58
C ILE A 122 -9.06 -7.39 22.54
N ASP A 123 -9.73 -6.40 23.16
CA ASP A 123 -10.95 -6.63 23.93
C ASP A 123 -12.16 -6.79 22.99
N TYR A 124 -12.29 -7.99 22.43
CA TYR A 124 -13.33 -8.32 21.45
C TYR A 124 -14.74 -8.42 22.05
N THR A 125 -14.86 -8.50 23.38
CA THR A 125 -16.16 -8.62 24.07
C THR A 125 -17.01 -7.37 23.96
N LYS A 126 -16.38 -6.22 23.64
CA LYS A 126 -17.06 -4.96 23.30
C LYS A 126 -17.61 -4.94 21.87
N GLY A 127 -17.27 -5.95 21.06
CA GLY A 127 -17.80 -6.13 19.72
C GLY A 127 -19.28 -6.52 19.73
N LYS A 128 -19.87 -6.58 18.55
CA LYS A 128 -21.26 -7.03 18.37
C LYS A 128 -21.31 -8.56 18.40
N PRO A 129 -22.04 -9.19 19.34
CA PRO A 129 -22.22 -10.65 19.34
C PRO A 129 -22.89 -11.11 18.04
N THR A 130 -22.38 -12.21 17.49
CA THR A 130 -22.85 -12.82 16.25
C THR A 130 -22.61 -14.33 16.26
N GLN A 131 -22.99 -15.02 15.19
CA GLN A 131 -22.67 -16.42 14.96
C GLN A 131 -22.09 -16.57 13.56
N VAL A 132 -21.09 -17.44 13.44
CA VAL A 132 -20.48 -17.79 12.17
C VAL A 132 -20.67 -19.27 11.90
N ASP A 133 -20.87 -19.62 10.62
CA ASP A 133 -20.86 -20.99 10.16
C ASP A 133 -19.40 -21.44 9.98
N THR A 134 -19.03 -22.52 10.65
CA THR A 134 -17.74 -23.18 10.49
C THR A 134 -17.94 -24.60 10.00
N ALA A 135 -16.85 -25.28 9.61
CA ALA A 135 -16.91 -26.69 9.24
C ALA A 135 -17.46 -27.60 10.37
N ASN A 136 -17.34 -27.16 11.63
CA ASN A 136 -17.85 -27.89 12.80
C ASN A 136 -19.24 -27.42 13.26
N GLY A 137 -19.93 -26.60 12.45
CA GLY A 137 -21.23 -26.02 12.76
C GLY A 137 -21.16 -24.55 13.17
N LYS A 138 -22.26 -24.03 13.72
CA LYS A 138 -22.37 -22.64 14.15
C LYS A 138 -21.62 -22.40 15.44
N VAL A 139 -20.80 -21.37 15.45
CA VAL A 139 -20.00 -20.97 16.61
C VAL A 139 -20.29 -19.51 16.94
N ASN A 140 -20.35 -19.20 18.22
CA ASN A 140 -20.47 -17.82 18.69
C ASN A 140 -19.23 -17.03 18.30
N ALA A 141 -19.43 -15.76 17.98
CA ALA A 141 -18.37 -14.86 17.57
C ALA A 141 -18.72 -13.41 17.91
N TYR A 142 -17.75 -12.52 17.74
CA TYR A 142 -17.91 -11.09 17.93
C TYR A 142 -17.42 -10.36 16.68
N LEU A 143 -18.28 -9.52 16.12
CA LEU A 143 -17.91 -8.62 15.05
C LEU A 143 -17.26 -7.37 15.65
N ILE A 144 -16.05 -7.07 15.19
CA ILE A 144 -15.24 -5.94 15.65
C ILE A 144 -14.73 -5.13 14.45
N SER A 145 -14.17 -3.96 14.72
CA SER A 145 -13.38 -3.19 13.75
C SER A 145 -11.94 -3.13 14.27
N LEU A 146 -11.00 -3.57 13.45
CA LEU A 146 -9.57 -3.43 13.72
C LEU A 146 -9.12 -2.04 13.28
N PRO A 147 -8.50 -1.24 14.18
CA PRO A 147 -8.02 0.10 13.84
C PRO A 147 -7.09 0.12 12.63
N GLU A 148 -6.11 -0.79 12.60
CA GLU A 148 -5.18 -0.92 11.48
C GLU A 148 -4.83 -2.39 11.23
N VAL A 149 -4.80 -2.77 9.96
CA VAL A 149 -4.18 -4.01 9.49
C VAL A 149 -3.15 -3.64 8.43
N SER A 150 -1.95 -4.19 8.53
CA SER A 150 -0.87 -3.91 7.58
C SER A 150 -0.25 -5.18 7.02
N LEU A 151 0.20 -5.09 5.77
CA LEU A 151 0.97 -6.13 5.09
C LEU A 151 2.10 -5.48 4.29
N GLY A 152 3.34 -5.64 4.76
CA GLY A 152 4.47 -4.89 4.22
C GLY A 152 4.25 -3.38 4.28
N ALA A 153 4.27 -2.71 3.13
CA ALA A 153 3.99 -1.29 3.02
C ALA A 153 2.49 -0.95 2.88
N ILE A 154 1.62 -1.95 2.67
CA ILE A 154 0.17 -1.78 2.54
C ILE A 154 -0.42 -1.59 3.93
N ARG A 155 -1.23 -0.54 4.11
CA ARG A 155 -1.96 -0.29 5.36
C ARG A 155 -3.43 -0.04 5.06
N VAL A 156 -4.29 -0.69 5.84
CA VAL A 156 -5.74 -0.51 5.75
C VAL A 156 -6.27 -0.22 7.15
N TYR A 157 -7.05 0.84 7.25
CA TYR A 157 -7.69 1.27 8.49
C TYR A 157 -9.14 0.81 8.56
N ASP A 158 -9.67 0.76 9.78
CA ASP A 158 -11.08 0.43 10.07
C ASP A 158 -11.52 -0.87 9.39
N VAL A 159 -10.78 -1.95 9.62
CA VAL A 159 -10.99 -3.23 8.96
C VAL A 159 -11.99 -4.06 9.76
N PRO A 160 -13.18 -4.37 9.20
CA PRO A 160 -14.12 -5.27 9.84
C PRO A 160 -13.52 -6.66 10.02
N ALA A 161 -13.57 -7.18 11.23
CA ALA A 161 -13.05 -8.51 11.56
C ALA A 161 -14.02 -9.26 12.46
N VAL A 162 -13.86 -10.58 12.49
CA VAL A 162 -14.62 -11.47 13.37
C VAL A 162 -13.68 -12.20 14.31
N VAL A 163 -14.04 -12.22 15.59
CA VAL A 163 -13.39 -13.02 16.62
C VAL A 163 -14.27 -14.21 16.93
N VAL A 164 -13.84 -15.40 16.57
CA VAL A 164 -14.57 -16.65 16.79
C VAL A 164 -14.22 -17.20 18.17
N GLU A 165 -15.24 -17.59 18.95
CA GLU A 165 -14.99 -18.26 20.24
C GLU A 165 -14.35 -19.64 20.03
N GLY A 166 -13.37 -19.97 20.86
CA GLY A 166 -12.57 -21.21 20.75
C GLY A 166 -11.24 -21.00 20.04
N ASP A 167 -10.74 -22.08 19.40
CA ASP A 167 -9.36 -22.17 18.88
C ASP A 167 -9.30 -22.10 17.34
N SER A 168 -10.45 -21.96 16.67
CA SER A 168 -10.53 -21.85 15.21
C SER A 168 -10.79 -20.40 14.79
N PRO A 169 -10.16 -19.90 13.71
CA PRO A 169 -9.16 -20.57 12.90
C PRO A 169 -7.82 -20.72 13.65
N ALA A 170 -7.05 -21.76 13.31
CA ALA A 170 -5.73 -21.99 13.92
C ALA A 170 -4.73 -20.88 13.57
N GLU A 171 -4.89 -20.30 12.39
CA GLU A 171 -4.08 -19.20 11.86
C GLU A 171 -5.00 -18.05 11.45
N ILE A 172 -4.49 -16.83 11.46
CA ILE A 172 -5.31 -15.66 11.14
C ILE A 172 -5.63 -15.66 9.65
N LEU A 173 -6.91 -15.52 9.30
CA LEU A 173 -7.35 -15.42 7.92
C LEU A 173 -7.47 -13.95 7.52
N LEU A 174 -6.80 -13.57 6.42
CA LEU A 174 -6.89 -12.25 5.83
C LEU A 174 -7.96 -12.28 4.74
N GLY A 175 -9.20 -11.95 5.11
CA GLY A 175 -10.36 -12.03 4.22
C GLY A 175 -10.67 -10.76 3.43
N MET A 176 -11.79 -10.82 2.70
CA MET A 176 -12.24 -9.79 1.75
C MET A 176 -12.48 -8.41 2.35
N SER A 177 -12.80 -8.32 3.65
CA SER A 177 -12.85 -7.03 4.37
C SER A 177 -11.57 -6.18 4.24
N PHE A 178 -10.40 -6.83 4.15
CA PHE A 178 -9.11 -6.22 3.85
C PHE A 178 -8.83 -6.28 2.34
N LEU A 179 -8.89 -7.49 1.75
CA LEU A 179 -8.42 -7.75 0.38
C LEU A 179 -9.16 -6.92 -0.69
N LYS A 180 -10.43 -6.55 -0.47
CA LYS A 180 -11.17 -5.71 -1.43
C LYS A 180 -10.54 -4.35 -1.69
N ARG A 181 -9.71 -3.86 -0.76
CA ARG A 181 -8.95 -2.60 -0.86
C ARG A 181 -7.73 -2.73 -1.80
N LEU A 182 -7.44 -3.93 -2.26
CA LEU A 182 -6.28 -4.25 -3.08
C LEU A 182 -6.72 -4.70 -4.48
N GLU A 183 -5.86 -4.43 -5.45
CA GLU A 183 -5.78 -5.13 -6.73
C GLU A 183 -5.05 -6.46 -6.47
N ILE A 184 -5.62 -7.55 -6.98
CA ILE A 184 -5.14 -8.91 -6.73
C ILE A 184 -4.86 -9.55 -8.08
N HIS A 185 -3.62 -9.99 -8.28
CA HIS A 185 -3.20 -10.76 -9.44
C HIS A 185 -2.64 -12.09 -8.96
N ASP A 186 -3.29 -13.19 -9.35
CA ASP A 186 -2.89 -14.55 -9.00
C ASP A 186 -2.53 -15.31 -10.28
N ASN A 187 -1.32 -15.88 -10.32
CA ASN A 187 -0.85 -16.72 -11.42
C ASN A 187 -0.60 -18.18 -11.00
N ASN A 188 -1.22 -18.61 -9.91
CA ASN A 188 -1.15 -19.94 -9.27
C ASN A 188 0.15 -20.24 -8.51
N GLN A 189 1.22 -19.45 -8.65
CA GLN A 189 2.47 -19.61 -7.89
C GLN A 189 2.87 -18.34 -7.14
N LEU A 190 2.41 -17.20 -7.66
CA LEU A 190 2.67 -15.87 -7.15
C LEU A 190 1.36 -15.11 -7.02
N LEU A 191 1.12 -14.59 -5.82
CA LEU A 191 0.06 -13.65 -5.55
C LEU A 191 0.66 -12.25 -5.43
N GLU A 192 0.26 -11.35 -6.31
CA GLU A 192 0.57 -9.93 -6.22
C GLU A 192 -0.63 -9.18 -5.63
N LEU A 193 -0.37 -8.48 -4.54
CA LEU A 193 -1.33 -7.64 -3.83
C LEU A 193 -0.87 -6.20 -3.94
N GLN A 194 -1.61 -5.35 -4.64
CA GLN A 194 -1.29 -3.94 -4.82
C GLN A 194 -2.38 -3.07 -4.20
N GLN A 195 -2.01 -2.05 -3.45
CA GLN A 195 -2.97 -1.11 -2.88
C GLN A 195 -3.73 -0.36 -3.98
N LYS A 196 -5.07 -0.25 -3.91
CA LYS A 196 -5.87 0.46 -4.93
C LYS A 196 -5.72 1.98 -4.86
N TYR A 197 -5.72 2.52 -3.64
CA TYR A 197 -5.78 3.95 -3.32
C TYR A 197 -4.92 4.26 -2.10
#